data_AF-A0A1H3AS31-F1
#
_entry.id   AF-A0A1H3AS31-F1
#
_cell.length_a   1.000
_cell.length_b   1.000
_cell.length_c   1.000
_cell.angle_alpha   90.00
_cell.angle_beta   90.00
_cell.angle_gamma   90.00
#
_symmetry.space_group_name_H-M   'P 1'
#
loop_
_entity.id
_entity.type
_entity.pdbx_description
1 polymer ?
#
loop_
_entity_poly.entity_id
_entity_poly.type
_entity_poly.pdbx_seq_one_letter_code
_entity_poly.pdbx_strand_id
1 'polypeptide(L)'
;MTEKEKVFPLRDVVESVAFQMRKLSASGRRIEDAAGDHIRSDGFDRKSIRLSLQGIDHLVQTLDELSIFLEDIVPEIERTARVDISGPVRRMKLRELSLEILGQIGKEPAPGAARTAGDLDLF
;
A
#
# COMPACT_ATOMS: atom_id res chain seq x y z
N MET A 1 -6.54 -31.55 -7.25
CA MET A 1 -5.62 -30.47 -7.64
C MET A 1 -4.69 -30.21 -6.48
N THR A 2 -3.43 -30.61 -6.59
CA THR A 2 -2.39 -30.39 -5.57
C THR A 2 -2.13 -28.89 -5.49
N GLU A 3 -2.48 -28.24 -4.37
CA GLU A 3 -2.11 -26.85 -4.13
C GLU A 3 -0.58 -26.77 -4.12
N LYS A 4 -0.02 -26.04 -5.09
CA LYS A 4 1.40 -25.70 -5.06
C LYS A 4 1.64 -24.82 -3.84
N GLU A 5 2.58 -25.26 -3.01
CA GLU A 5 3.08 -24.50 -1.86
C GLU A 5 3.55 -23.12 -2.33
N LYS A 6 3.00 -22.05 -1.73
CA LYS A 6 3.30 -20.66 -2.11
C LYS A 6 4.47 -20.13 -1.28
N VAL A 7 5.65 -20.73 -1.48
CA VAL A 7 6.87 -20.40 -0.75
C VAL A 7 7.73 -19.40 -1.51
N PHE A 8 7.88 -18.20 -0.95
CA PHE A 8 8.59 -17.10 -1.58
C PHE A 8 9.73 -16.58 -0.68
N PRO A 9 10.74 -15.90 -1.24
CA PRO A 9 11.68 -15.12 -0.44
C PRO A 9 10.92 -14.13 0.45
N LEU A 10 11.27 -14.06 1.73
CA LEU A 10 10.58 -13.20 2.69
C LEU A 10 10.71 -11.71 2.30
N ARG A 11 11.87 -11.33 1.76
CA ARG A 11 12.13 -9.96 1.24
C ARG A 11 11.07 -9.56 0.22
N ASP A 12 10.89 -10.35 -0.84
CA ASP A 12 9.94 -10.07 -1.92
C ASP A 12 8.49 -9.98 -1.41
N VAL A 13 8.14 -10.79 -0.40
CA VAL A 13 6.81 -10.72 0.23
C VAL A 13 6.63 -9.40 0.97
N VAL A 14 7.62 -8.99 1.75
CA VAL A 14 7.58 -7.72 2.51
C VAL A 14 7.59 -6.51 1.58
N GLU A 15 8.44 -6.50 0.55
CA GLU A 15 8.46 -5.47 -0.49
C GLU A 15 7.11 -5.35 -1.21
N SER A 16 6.52 -6.49 -1.58
CA SER A 16 5.21 -6.53 -2.23
C SER A 16 4.12 -5.94 -1.33
N VAL A 17 4.12 -6.27 -0.04
CA VAL A 17 3.16 -5.68 0.94
C VAL A 17 3.39 -4.18 1.08
N ALA A 18 4.62 -3.73 1.27
CA ALA A 18 4.95 -2.31 1.37
C ALA A 18 4.47 -1.52 0.15
N PHE A 19 4.72 -2.06 -1.05
CA PHE A 19 4.25 -1.48 -2.30
C PHE A 19 2.72 -1.37 -2.36
N GLN A 20 1.97 -2.40 -1.93
CA GLN A 20 0.51 -2.31 -1.90
C GLN A 20 0.00 -1.29 -0.88
N MET A 21 0.67 -1.14 0.26
CA MET A 21 0.31 -0.12 1.26
C MET A 21 0.49 1.29 0.70
N ARG A 22 1.60 1.54 -0.01
CA ARG A 22 1.82 2.81 -0.72
C ARG A 22 0.76 3.08 -1.78
N LYS A 23 0.37 2.07 -2.57
CA LYS A 23 -0.73 2.19 -3.56
C LYS A 23 -2.06 2.54 -2.90
N LEU A 24 -2.37 1.91 -1.77
CA LEU A 24 -3.60 2.18 -1.01
C LEU A 24 -3.57 3.60 -0.42
N SER A 25 -2.44 4.04 0.14
CA SER A 25 -2.24 5.42 0.61
C SER A 25 -2.47 6.43 -0.52
N ALA A 26 -1.83 6.24 -1.68
CA ALA A 26 -2.01 7.10 -2.85
C ALA A 26 -3.46 7.14 -3.35
N SER A 27 -4.16 6.00 -3.31
CA SER A 27 -5.58 5.93 -3.68
C SER A 27 -6.46 6.65 -2.66
N GLY A 28 -6.15 6.53 -1.37
CA GLY A 28 -6.84 7.24 -0.29
C GLY A 28 -6.68 8.75 -0.38
N ARG A 29 -5.46 9.25 -0.65
CA ARG A 29 -5.21 10.70 -0.88
C ARG A 29 -6.11 11.26 -1.99
N ARG A 30 -6.22 10.55 -3.12
CA ARG A 30 -7.10 10.97 -4.23
C ARG A 30 -8.57 11.03 -3.84
N ILE A 31 -9.04 10.10 -3.01
CA ILE A 31 -10.42 10.08 -2.51
C ILE A 31 -10.63 11.27 -1.57
N GLU A 32 -9.67 11.53 -0.68
CA GLU A 32 -9.69 12.67 0.24
C GLU A 32 -9.73 14.00 -0.52
N ASP A 33 -8.85 14.19 -1.51
CA ASP A 33 -8.79 15.39 -2.34
C ASP A 33 -10.13 15.64 -3.05
N ALA A 34 -10.67 14.61 -3.72
CA ALA A 34 -11.94 14.70 -4.45
C ALA A 34 -13.12 15.02 -3.52
N ALA A 35 -13.14 14.42 -2.32
CA ALA A 35 -14.17 14.69 -1.35
C ALA A 35 -14.02 16.10 -0.73
N GLY A 36 -12.80 16.55 -0.49
CA GLY A 36 -12.49 17.89 -0.02
C GLY A 36 -12.89 19.00 -1.01
N ASP A 37 -12.77 18.74 -2.31
CA ASP A 37 -13.23 19.63 -3.37
C ASP A 37 -14.77 19.70 -3.44
N HIS A 38 -15.45 18.55 -3.33
CA HIS A 38 -16.91 18.49 -3.37
C HIS A 38 -17.59 19.14 -2.16
N ILE A 39 -17.01 19.05 -0.96
CA ILE A 39 -17.54 19.75 0.23
C ILE A 39 -17.42 21.27 0.10
N ARG A 40 -16.37 21.75 -0.56
CA ARG A 40 -16.17 23.18 -0.81
C ARG A 40 -17.21 23.73 -1.79
N SER A 41 -17.74 22.92 -2.71
CA SER A 41 -18.74 23.35 -3.70
C SER A 41 -20.19 23.31 -3.17
N ASP A 42 -20.58 22.29 -2.40
CA ASP A 42 -22.01 21.95 -2.25
C ASP A 42 -22.64 22.27 -0.87
N GLY A 43 -21.92 22.89 0.06
CA GLY A 43 -22.53 23.46 1.28
C GLY A 43 -23.14 22.44 2.25
N PHE A 44 -22.73 21.16 2.19
CA PHE A 44 -23.14 20.10 3.11
C PHE A 44 -22.86 20.40 4.60
N ASP A 45 -23.46 19.62 5.52
CA ASP A 45 -23.12 19.63 6.96
C ASP A 45 -21.63 19.34 7.17
N ARG A 46 -20.87 20.43 7.29
CA ARG A 46 -19.41 20.45 7.26
C ARG A 46 -18.80 19.69 8.43
N LYS A 47 -19.54 19.44 9.51
CA LYS A 47 -18.96 18.88 10.74
C LYS A 47 -18.80 17.36 10.66
N SER A 48 -19.85 16.65 10.26
CA SER A 48 -19.81 15.18 10.12
C SER A 48 -18.84 14.73 9.04
N ILE A 49 -18.87 15.40 7.88
CA ILE A 49 -18.00 15.03 6.74
C ILE A 49 -16.53 15.32 7.04
N ARG A 50 -16.23 16.43 7.74
CA ARG A 50 -14.85 16.76 8.12
C ARG A 50 -14.24 15.72 9.06
N LEU A 51 -15.02 15.17 10.00
CA LEU A 51 -14.57 14.08 10.87
C LEU A 51 -14.27 12.80 10.06
N SER A 52 -15.11 12.47 9.08
CA SER A 52 -14.88 11.33 8.18
C SER A 52 -13.63 11.52 7.32
N LEU A 53 -13.39 12.72 6.79
CA LEU A 53 -12.18 13.03 6.03
C LEU A 53 -10.92 12.96 6.90
N GLN A 54 -10.97 13.48 8.12
CA GLN A 54 -9.87 13.35 9.06
C GLN A 54 -9.56 11.90 9.40
N GLY A 55 -10.59 11.04 9.48
CA GLY A 55 -10.39 9.59 9.64
C GLY A 55 -9.71 8.93 8.43
N ILE A 56 -10.02 9.39 7.21
CA ILE A 56 -9.39 8.91 5.98
C ILE A 56 -7.93 9.38 5.90
N ASP A 57 -7.66 10.66 6.18
CA ASP A 57 -6.32 11.23 6.22
C ASP A 57 -5.42 10.47 7.19
N HIS A 58 -5.90 10.23 8.42
CA HIS A 58 -5.15 9.47 9.40
C HIS A 58 -4.85 8.03 8.93
N LEU A 59 -5.80 7.38 8.26
CA LEU A 59 -5.61 6.05 7.68
C LEU A 59 -4.57 6.08 6.56
N VAL A 60 -4.63 7.07 5.67
CA VAL A 60 -3.65 7.30 4.59
C VAL A 60 -2.25 7.50 5.15
N GLN A 61 -2.10 8.36 6.17
CA GLN A 61 -0.84 8.59 6.85
C GLN A 61 -0.31 7.29 7.47
N THR A 62 -1.17 6.54 8.16
CA THR A 62 -0.78 5.25 8.77
C THR A 62 -0.30 4.25 7.72
N LEU A 63 -0.96 4.16 6.57
CA LEU A 63 -0.54 3.28 5.48
C LEU A 63 0.82 3.69 4.89
N ASP A 64 1.07 4.99 4.78
CA ASP A 64 2.33 5.53 4.26
C ASP A 64 3.50 5.21 5.21
N GLU A 65 3.34 5.51 6.51
CA GLU A 65 4.33 5.23 7.55
C GLU A 65 4.64 3.73 7.67
N LEU A 66 3.61 2.88 7.62
CA LEU A 66 3.82 1.43 7.62
C LEU A 66 4.52 0.94 6.35
N SER A 67 4.28 1.56 5.19
CA SER A 67 5.00 1.21 3.96
C SER A 67 6.49 1.54 4.08
N ILE A 68 6.84 2.70 4.63
CA ILE A 68 8.22 3.13 4.87
C ILE A 68 8.90 2.17 5.85
N PHE A 69 8.25 1.88 6.98
CA PHE A 69 8.77 0.95 7.97
C PHE A 69 9.08 -0.43 7.39
N LEU A 70 8.20 -0.97 6.54
CA LEU A 70 8.42 -2.26 5.90
C LEU A 70 9.59 -2.19 4.90
N GLU A 71 9.72 -1.12 4.12
CA GLU A 71 10.86 -0.91 3.22
C GLU A 71 12.19 -0.81 3.97
N ASP A 72 12.21 -0.15 5.12
CA ASP A 72 13.41 0.00 5.95
C ASP A 72 13.87 -1.33 6.59
N ILE A 73 12.96 -2.29 6.79
CA ILE A 73 13.27 -3.63 7.31
C ILE A 73 13.79 -4.58 6.22
N VAL A 74 13.45 -4.36 4.96
CA VAL A 74 13.85 -5.25 3.85
C VAL A 74 15.37 -5.51 3.80
N PRO A 75 16.24 -4.50 3.94
CA PRO A 75 17.69 -4.71 4.01
C PRO A 75 18.14 -5.67 5.12
N GLU A 76 17.44 -5.65 6.26
CA GLU A 76 17.74 -6.42 7.48
C GLU A 76 17.28 -7.89 7.41
N ILE A 77 16.37 -8.24 6.50
CA ILE A 77 15.87 -9.62 6.35
C ILE A 77 16.96 -10.50 5.74
N GLU A 78 17.24 -11.70 6.26
CA GLU A 78 18.20 -12.61 5.61
C GLU A 78 17.78 -12.98 4.17
N ARG A 79 18.72 -12.94 3.22
CA ARG A 79 18.44 -13.22 1.79
C ARG A 79 17.92 -14.64 1.53
N THR A 80 18.26 -15.58 2.41
CA THR A 80 17.85 -16.99 2.33
C THR A 80 16.53 -17.27 3.04
N ALA A 81 15.98 -16.31 3.80
CA ALA A 81 14.73 -16.49 4.50
C ALA A 81 13.57 -16.65 3.51
N ARG A 82 12.74 -17.66 3.73
CA ARG A 82 11.55 -17.96 2.92
C ARG A 82 10.33 -18.11 3.80
N VAL A 83 9.17 -17.81 3.25
CA VAL A 83 7.89 -17.90 3.96
C VAL A 83 6.83 -18.54 3.07
N ASP A 84 6.04 -19.46 3.63
CA ASP A 84 4.81 -19.95 3.01
C ASP A 84 3.68 -18.97 3.31
N ILE A 85 3.13 -18.35 2.27
CA ILE A 85 2.01 -17.40 2.40
C ILE A 85 0.66 -18.03 2.06
N SER A 86 0.58 -19.34 1.82
CA SER A 86 -0.66 -20.03 1.44
C SER A 86 -1.78 -19.84 2.47
N GLY A 87 -1.44 -19.94 3.76
CA GLY A 87 -2.37 -19.71 4.87
C GLY A 87 -2.77 -18.24 5.02
N PRO A 88 -1.81 -17.31 5.18
CA PRO A 88 -2.08 -15.87 5.24
C PRO A 88 -2.97 -15.35 4.10
N VAL A 89 -2.64 -15.68 2.84
CA VAL A 89 -3.38 -15.26 1.65
C VAL A 89 -4.82 -15.75 1.67
N ARG A 90 -5.07 -17.00 2.11
CA ARG A 90 -6.44 -17.55 2.21
C ARG A 90 -7.31 -16.82 3.22
N ARG A 91 -6.72 -16.22 4.25
CA ARG A 91 -7.46 -15.45 5.27
C ARG A 91 -7.73 -14.01 4.85
N MET A 92 -7.11 -13.54 3.77
CA MET A 92 -7.35 -12.19 3.27
C MET A 92 -8.75 -12.06 2.69
N LYS A 93 -9.53 -11.12 3.22
CA LYS A 93 -10.89 -10.82 2.72
C LYS A 93 -10.88 -9.96 1.45
N LEU A 94 -9.80 -9.22 1.22
CA LEU A 94 -9.62 -8.38 0.04
C LEU A 94 -8.99 -9.20 -1.08
N ARG A 95 -9.84 -9.72 -1.97
CA ARG A 95 -9.43 -10.60 -3.07
C ARG A 95 -8.48 -9.92 -4.05
N GLU A 96 -8.71 -8.65 -4.38
CA GLU A 96 -7.84 -7.92 -5.30
C GLU A 96 -6.44 -7.73 -4.69
N LEU A 97 -6.38 -7.30 -3.42
CA LEU A 97 -5.11 -7.16 -2.70
C LEU A 97 -4.33 -8.47 -2.64
N SER A 98 -5.02 -9.61 -2.42
CA SER A 98 -4.34 -10.91 -2.38
C SER A 98 -3.82 -11.34 -3.76
N LEU A 99 -4.53 -11.02 -4.83
CA LEU A 99 -4.06 -11.22 -6.20
C LEU A 99 -2.88 -10.31 -6.55
N GLU A 100 -2.92 -9.04 -6.15
CA GLU A 100 -1.85 -8.09 -6.38
C GLU A 100 -0.58 -8.47 -5.63
N ILE A 101 -0.66 -8.86 -4.36
CA ILE A 101 0.50 -9.33 -3.60
C ILE A 101 1.14 -10.54 -4.31
N LEU A 102 0.33 -11.54 -4.66
CA LEU A 102 0.81 -12.73 -5.36
C LEU A 102 1.40 -12.42 -6.74
N GLY A 103 0.86 -11.42 -7.44
CA GLY A 103 1.29 -11.02 -8.77
C GLY A 103 2.55 -10.17 -8.79
N GLN A 104 2.97 -9.61 -7.66
CA GLN A 104 4.16 -8.75 -7.53
C GLN A 104 5.36 -9.45 -6.90
N ILE A 105 5.17 -10.55 -6.18
CA ILE A 105 6.29 -11.30 -5.59
C ILE A 105 7.24 -11.82 -6.68
N GLY A 106 8.54 -11.55 -6.53
CA GLY A 106 9.58 -11.96 -7.45
C GLY A 106 9.63 -11.17 -8.76
N LYS A 107 8.81 -10.13 -8.91
CA LYS A 107 9.02 -9.12 -9.96
C LYS A 107 10.02 -8.12 -9.44
N GLU A 108 11.10 -7.93 -10.18
CA GLU A 108 12.05 -6.85 -9.93
C GLU A 108 11.26 -5.53 -9.93
N PRO A 109 11.39 -4.69 -8.89
CA PRO A 109 10.75 -3.39 -8.90
C PRO A 109 11.21 -2.67 -10.16
N ALA A 110 10.26 -2.19 -10.98
CA ALA A 110 10.59 -1.55 -12.24
C ALA A 110 11.67 -0.47 -11.98
N PRO A 111 12.82 -0.52 -12.69
CA PRO A 111 13.89 0.45 -12.50
C PRO A 111 13.32 1.81 -12.93
N GLY A 112 13.03 2.66 -11.95
CA GLY A 112 12.35 3.94 -12.20
C GLY A 112 11.11 4.22 -11.35
N ALA A 113 10.71 3.36 -10.40
CA ALA A 113 9.93 3.81 -9.24
C ALA A 113 10.83 4.69 -8.37
N ALA A 114 11.18 5.86 -8.91
CA ALA A 114 12.03 6.83 -8.28
C ALA A 114 11.46 7.18 -6.90
N ARG A 115 12.36 7.23 -5.92
CA ARG A 115 12.21 8.04 -4.72
C ARG A 115 12.02 9.50 -5.17
N THR A 116 10.82 9.92 -5.54
CA THR A 116 10.50 11.33 -5.76
C THR A 116 10.10 11.96 -4.43
N ALA A 117 11.08 12.02 -3.53
CA ALA A 117 11.18 13.19 -2.66
C ALA A 117 11.78 14.31 -3.53
N GLY A 118 10.94 15.20 -4.01
CA GLY A 118 11.37 16.39 -4.75
C GLY A 118 11.62 16.16 -6.23
N ASP A 119 10.61 16.45 -7.04
CA ASP A 119 10.78 17.25 -8.25
C ASP A 119 9.43 17.92 -8.53
N LEU A 120 9.19 18.98 -7.74
CA LEU A 120 8.31 20.07 -8.13
C LEU A 120 9.09 20.88 -9.18
N ASP A 121 8.83 20.62 -10.46
CA ASP A 121 9.22 21.55 -11.51
C ASP A 121 8.19 22.69 -11.51
N LEU A 122 8.57 23.79 -10.85
CA LEU A 122 7.85 25.06 -10.85
C LEU A 122 8.39 25.93 -11.98
N PHE A 123 8.03 25.64 -13.23
CA PHE A 123 8.02 26.59 -14.34
C PHE A 123 6.91 26.26 -15.34
#